data_AF-A0A0J8S2E5-F1
#
_entry.id   AF-A0A0J8S2E5-F1
#
_cell.length_a   1.000
_cell.length_b   1.000
_cell.length_c   1.000
_cell.angle_alpha   90.00
_cell.angle_beta   90.00
_cell.angle_gamma   90.00
#
_symmetry.space_group_name_H-M   'P 1'
#
loop_
_entity.id
_entity.type
_entity.pdbx_description
1 polymer ?
#
loop_
_entity_poly.entity_id
_entity_poly.type
_entity_poly.pdbx_seq_one_letter_code
_entity_poly.pdbx_strand_id
1 'polypeptide(L)'
;MAVVRMTSIRLLLRPHIFSKPTASPFRNRPLSTVNVKQSRPMSLAPSSSGPSSNPRIQYSEGCDPSVAQPELEALLSKEAGRWELCQDAQGIKREYRFKSFKKAWAFMSAVAEQCSVEKHHPEWTNVYNRVSITWTTHRPRGLSLKDLRMARFCDEQASLHEEIVVPPPFPEQSQ
;
A
#
# COMPACT_ATOMS: atom_id res chain seq x y z
N MET A 1 -14.72 37.64 -31.01
CA MET A 1 -13.32 37.62 -31.47
C MET A 1 -12.42 37.64 -30.25
N ALA A 2 -11.92 36.49 -29.81
CA ALA A 2 -11.00 36.37 -28.68
C ALA A 2 -9.63 35.94 -29.23
N VAL A 3 -8.62 36.80 -29.04
CA VAL A 3 -7.27 36.62 -29.57
C VAL A 3 -6.45 35.82 -28.55
N VAL A 4 -6.13 34.57 -28.89
CA VAL A 4 -5.19 33.73 -28.14
C VAL A 4 -3.76 34.11 -28.58
N ARG A 5 -2.95 34.65 -27.65
CA ARG A 5 -1.51 34.86 -27.87
C ARG A 5 -0.75 33.65 -27.34
N MET A 6 -0.30 32.77 -28.23
CA MET A 6 0.69 31.72 -27.93
C MET A 6 2.08 32.36 -27.87
N THR A 7 2.69 32.37 -26.69
CA THR A 7 4.11 32.67 -26.52
C THR A 7 4.92 31.38 -26.65
N SER A 8 5.81 31.34 -27.65
CA SER A 8 6.73 30.22 -27.91
C SER A 8 7.75 30.06 -26.78
N ILE A 9 7.76 28.90 -26.13
CA ILE A 9 8.80 28.46 -25.20
C ILE A 9 9.96 27.89 -26.03
N ARG A 10 11.12 28.56 -26.00
CA ARG A 10 12.37 28.05 -26.59
C ARG A 10 12.94 26.95 -25.68
N LEU A 11 12.94 25.71 -26.17
CA LEU A 11 13.59 24.56 -25.54
C LEU A 11 15.11 24.63 -25.82
N LEU A 12 15.92 24.93 -24.80
CA LEU A 12 17.38 24.83 -24.89
C LEU A 12 17.82 23.41 -24.53
N LEU A 13 18.19 22.61 -25.54
CA LEU A 13 18.81 21.30 -25.35
C LEU A 13 20.24 21.47 -24.82
N ARG A 14 20.52 20.91 -23.64
CA ARG A 14 21.87 20.80 -23.07
C ARG A 14 22.60 19.60 -23.70
N PRO A 15 23.86 19.74 -24.14
CA PRO A 15 24.64 18.59 -24.62
C PRO A 15 25.04 17.67 -23.45
N HIS A 16 24.80 16.37 -23.63
CA HIS A 16 25.23 15.32 -22.71
C HIS A 16 26.75 15.17 -22.71
N ILE A 17 27.37 15.35 -21.54
CA ILE A 17 28.78 15.06 -21.32
C ILE A 17 28.92 13.55 -21.07
N PHE A 18 29.61 12.86 -21.98
CA PHE A 18 29.98 11.45 -21.86
C PHE A 18 31.16 11.33 -20.89
N SER A 19 30.92 10.83 -19.67
CA SER A 19 31.98 10.49 -18.73
C SER A 19 32.48 9.07 -18.99
N LYS A 20 33.79 8.89 -19.21
CA LYS A 20 34.43 7.59 -19.46
C LYS A 20 34.45 6.75 -18.18
N PRO A 21 34.25 5.42 -18.25
CA PRO A 21 34.39 4.53 -17.10
C PRO A 21 35.87 4.32 -16.77
N THR A 22 36.29 4.76 -15.58
CA THR A 22 37.57 4.41 -14.95
C THR A 22 37.54 2.96 -14.46
N ALA A 23 38.40 2.12 -15.01
CA ALA A 23 38.62 0.76 -14.55
C ALA A 23 39.48 0.76 -13.27
N SER A 24 38.94 0.24 -12.17
CA SER A 24 39.69 -0.01 -10.93
C SER A 24 40.43 -1.35 -11.03
N PRO A 25 41.70 -1.44 -10.58
CA PRO A 25 42.42 -2.71 -10.57
C PRO A 25 41.87 -3.63 -9.47
N PHE A 26 41.47 -4.84 -9.88
CA PHE A 26 41.15 -5.96 -8.99
C PHE A 26 42.38 -6.33 -8.16
N ARG A 27 42.27 -6.19 -6.83
CA ARG A 27 43.30 -6.63 -5.88
C ARG A 27 42.92 -8.00 -5.33
N ASN A 28 43.67 -9.02 -5.73
CA ASN A 28 43.57 -10.37 -5.19
C ASN A 28 43.93 -10.36 -3.70
N ARG A 29 43.03 -10.87 -2.85
CA ARG A 29 43.26 -11.09 -1.42
C ARG A 29 43.59 -12.57 -1.22
N PRO A 30 44.72 -12.93 -0.57
CA PRO A 30 45.04 -14.33 -0.30
C PRO A 30 44.09 -14.90 0.77
N LEU A 31 43.67 -16.15 0.54
CA LEU A 31 42.88 -16.97 1.44
C LEU A 31 43.69 -17.28 2.70
N SER A 32 43.21 -16.82 3.86
CA SER A 32 43.70 -17.23 5.16
C SER A 32 42.99 -18.50 5.62
N THR A 33 43.77 -19.56 5.77
CA THR A 33 43.39 -20.86 6.34
C THR A 33 43.18 -20.77 7.86
N VAL A 34 42.39 -21.73 8.39
CA VAL A 34 42.29 -22.20 9.79
C VAL A 34 41.27 -21.37 10.63
N ASN A 35 40.26 -21.92 11.32
CA ASN A 35 40.25 -23.11 12.16
C ASN A 35 38.80 -23.65 12.33
N VAL A 36 38.55 -24.93 12.04
CA VAL A 36 37.30 -25.61 12.41
C VAL A 36 37.38 -25.99 13.89
N LYS A 37 36.80 -25.16 14.76
CA LYS A 37 36.56 -25.53 16.16
C LYS A 37 35.14 -26.06 16.32
N GLN A 38 35.07 -27.39 16.40
CA GLN A 38 34.24 -28.19 17.28
C GLN A 38 32.76 -27.78 17.43
N SER A 39 31.92 -28.57 16.76
CA SER A 39 30.47 -28.66 16.92
C SER A 39 30.06 -28.87 18.38
N ARG A 40 29.30 -27.92 18.92
CA ARG A 40 28.49 -28.09 20.14
C ARG A 40 27.22 -28.89 19.80
N PRO A 41 26.75 -29.80 20.67
CA PRO A 41 25.51 -30.54 20.43
C PRO A 41 24.29 -29.60 20.48
N MET A 42 23.33 -29.85 19.58
CA MET A 42 22.04 -29.18 19.53
C MET A 42 21.29 -29.38 20.85
N SER A 43 21.05 -28.28 21.57
CA SER A 43 19.99 -28.23 22.56
C SER A 43 18.69 -28.08 21.79
N LEU A 44 17.89 -29.16 21.72
CA LEU A 44 16.51 -29.12 21.25
C LEU A 44 15.70 -28.24 22.21
N ALA A 45 15.64 -26.95 21.92
CA ALA A 45 14.60 -26.10 22.48
C ALA A 45 13.26 -26.62 21.92
N PRO A 46 12.23 -26.83 22.75
CA PRO A 46 10.90 -27.11 22.22
C PRO A 46 10.48 -25.92 21.37
N SER A 47 10.22 -26.18 20.09
CA SER A 47 9.55 -25.26 19.21
C SER A 47 8.18 -24.95 19.79
N SER A 48 8.08 -23.84 20.52
CA SER A 48 6.79 -23.29 20.89
C SER A 48 6.14 -22.80 19.60
N SER A 49 5.35 -23.67 18.96
CA SER A 49 4.26 -23.24 18.10
C SER A 49 3.26 -22.51 19.00
N GLY A 50 3.56 -21.24 19.27
CA GLY A 50 2.66 -20.34 19.97
C GLY A 50 1.36 -20.18 19.16
N PRO A 51 0.23 -19.94 19.82
CA PRO A 51 -1.05 -19.79 19.16
C PRO A 51 -0.98 -18.60 18.21
N SER A 52 -1.67 -18.71 17.07
CA SER A 52 -1.83 -17.69 16.03
C SER A 52 -1.95 -16.29 16.63
N SER A 53 -0.83 -15.56 16.71
CA SER A 53 -0.83 -14.18 17.18
C SER A 53 -1.37 -13.34 16.05
N ASN A 54 -2.53 -12.72 16.26
CA ASN A 54 -3.04 -11.70 15.35
C ASN A 54 -1.90 -10.73 15.00
N PRO A 55 -1.73 -10.36 13.72
CA PRO A 55 -0.66 -9.46 13.31
C PRO A 55 -0.78 -8.15 14.11
N ARG A 56 0.29 -7.79 14.81
CA ARG A 56 0.35 -6.56 15.59
C ARG A 56 0.35 -5.37 14.63
N ILE A 57 -0.72 -4.56 14.69
CA ILE A 57 -0.86 -3.35 13.86
C ILE A 57 0.31 -2.40 14.11
N GLN A 58 0.90 -1.90 13.03
CA GLN A 58 2.01 -0.95 13.04
C GLN A 58 1.49 0.43 12.64
N TYR A 59 1.22 1.26 13.63
CA TYR A 59 0.83 2.64 13.41
C TYR A 59 2.03 3.51 13.05
N SER A 60 1.83 4.49 12.17
CA SER A 60 2.80 5.54 11.89
C SER A 60 3.09 6.32 13.17
N GLU A 61 4.33 6.78 13.32
CA GLU A 61 4.71 7.70 14.39
C GLU A 61 3.77 8.93 14.42
N GLY A 62 3.34 9.31 15.62
CA GLY A 62 2.39 10.40 15.85
C GLY A 62 0.91 10.03 15.67
N CYS A 63 0.59 8.81 15.23
CA CYS A 63 -0.78 8.30 15.23
C CYS A 63 -1.15 7.77 16.62
N ASP A 64 -2.25 8.27 17.19
CA ASP A 64 -2.80 7.77 18.46
C ASP A 64 -3.60 6.48 18.22
N PRO A 65 -3.16 5.32 18.74
CA PRO A 65 -3.87 4.06 18.58
C PRO A 65 -5.26 4.07 19.21
N SER A 66 -5.47 4.81 20.31
CA SER A 66 -6.77 4.84 20.99
C SER A 66 -7.87 5.48 20.13
N VAL A 67 -7.49 6.38 19.22
CA VAL A 67 -8.38 7.00 18.24
C VAL A 67 -8.48 6.15 16.97
N ALA A 68 -7.35 5.65 16.47
CA ALA A 68 -7.31 4.92 15.20
C ALA A 68 -7.90 3.51 15.28
N GLN A 69 -7.74 2.82 16.41
CA GLN A 69 -8.19 1.45 16.58
C GLN A 69 -9.70 1.24 16.39
N PRO A 70 -10.61 2.00 17.02
CA PRO A 70 -12.05 1.81 16.78
C PRO A 70 -12.44 2.09 15.32
N GLU A 71 -11.77 3.04 14.66
CA GLU A 71 -12.01 3.33 13.25
C GLU A 71 -11.56 2.18 12.33
N LEU A 72 -10.40 1.61 12.63
CA LEU A 72 -9.85 0.47 11.92
C LEU A 72 -10.74 -0.78 12.13
N GLU A 73 -11.15 -1.05 13.36
CA GLU A 73 -12.04 -2.18 13.69
C GLU A 73 -13.35 -2.11 12.91
N ALA A 74 -13.93 -0.92 12.74
CA ALA A 74 -15.13 -0.73 11.92
C ALA A 74 -14.88 -1.07 10.42
N LEU A 75 -13.71 -0.70 9.89
CA LEU A 75 -13.35 -0.99 8.49
C LEU A 75 -13.04 -2.49 8.26
N LEU A 76 -12.51 -3.17 9.27
CA LEU A 76 -12.14 -4.59 9.24
C LEU A 76 -13.26 -5.55 9.74
N SER A 77 -14.36 -5.01 10.28
CA SER A 77 -15.48 -5.79 10.82
C SER A 77 -16.02 -6.79 9.80
N LYS A 78 -16.37 -8.01 10.24
CA LYS A 78 -16.95 -9.03 9.36
C LYS A 78 -18.39 -8.72 8.94
N GLU A 79 -19.09 -7.94 9.75
CA GLU A 79 -20.51 -7.62 9.58
C GLU A 79 -20.72 -6.52 8.53
N ALA A 80 -19.85 -5.52 8.51
CA ALA A 80 -20.00 -4.33 7.66
C ALA A 80 -18.72 -3.88 6.96
N GLY A 81 -17.56 -4.23 7.53
CA GLY A 81 -16.25 -3.92 6.98
C GLY A 81 -15.94 -4.74 5.72
N ARG A 82 -15.24 -4.11 4.79
CA ARG A 82 -14.80 -4.74 3.53
C ARG A 82 -13.31 -4.51 3.26
N TRP A 83 -12.60 -3.96 4.25
CA TRP A 83 -11.17 -3.74 4.21
C TRP A 83 -10.44 -4.91 4.86
N GLU A 84 -9.23 -5.14 4.39
CA GLU A 84 -8.32 -6.14 4.95
C GLU A 84 -7.06 -5.44 5.44
N LEU A 85 -6.52 -5.92 6.57
CA LEU A 85 -5.20 -5.50 7.00
C LEU A 85 -4.13 -6.06 6.05
N CYS A 86 -3.15 -5.24 5.69
CA CYS A 86 -2.00 -5.70 4.90
C CYS A 86 -1.16 -6.71 5.69
N GLN A 87 -0.44 -7.59 4.99
CA GLN A 87 0.37 -8.64 5.62
C GLN A 87 1.47 -8.09 6.53
N ASP A 88 1.99 -6.92 6.19
CA ASP A 88 3.01 -6.20 6.97
C ASP A 88 2.41 -5.37 8.13
N ALA A 89 1.09 -5.40 8.30
CA ALA A 89 0.30 -4.69 9.31
C ALA A 89 0.47 -3.17 9.32
N GLN A 90 0.91 -2.57 8.20
CA GLN A 90 1.22 -1.14 8.07
C GLN A 90 0.20 -0.37 7.22
N GLY A 91 -0.86 -1.03 6.78
CA GLY A 91 -1.85 -0.44 5.89
C GLY A 91 -3.07 -1.32 5.78
N ILE A 92 -4.06 -0.82 5.05
CA ILE A 92 -5.30 -1.54 4.74
C ILE A 92 -5.52 -1.56 3.24
N LYS A 93 -6.16 -2.61 2.75
CA LYS A 93 -6.42 -2.79 1.33
C LYS A 93 -7.85 -3.27 1.08
N ARG A 94 -8.36 -2.98 -0.10
CA ARG A 94 -9.69 -3.41 -0.55
C ARG A 94 -9.75 -3.45 -2.08
N GLU A 95 -10.55 -4.37 -2.62
CA GLU A 95 -10.95 -4.38 -4.04
C GLU A 95 -12.39 -3.86 -4.19
N TYR A 96 -12.60 -3.00 -5.18
CA TYR A 96 -13.89 -2.50 -5.63
C TYR A 96 -14.22 -3.06 -7.01
N ARG A 97 -15.50 -3.33 -7.27
CA ARG A 97 -16.00 -3.78 -8.57
C ARG A 97 -17.15 -2.92 -9.05
N PHE A 98 -17.15 -2.60 -10.33
CA PHE A 98 -18.18 -1.74 -10.94
C PHE A 98 -18.80 -2.41 -12.17
N LYS A 99 -19.91 -1.86 -12.67
CA LYS A 99 -20.58 -2.37 -13.89
C LYS A 99 -19.76 -2.19 -15.17
N SER A 100 -18.88 -1.18 -15.21
CA SER A 100 -18.09 -0.84 -16.40
C SER A 100 -16.81 -0.09 -16.03
N PHE A 101 -15.87 0.00 -16.99
CA PHE A 101 -14.69 0.86 -16.85
C PHE A 101 -15.05 2.33 -16.58
N LYS A 102 -16.09 2.86 -17.22
CA LYS A 102 -16.50 4.27 -17.02
C LYS A 102 -16.90 4.55 -15.58
N LYS A 103 -17.61 3.62 -14.92
CA LYS A 103 -17.99 3.75 -13.51
C LYS A 103 -16.77 3.63 -12.59
N ALA A 104 -15.87 2.68 -12.86
CA ALA A 104 -14.61 2.55 -12.12
C ALA A 104 -13.75 3.82 -12.23
N TRP A 105 -13.65 4.39 -13.42
CA TRP A 105 -12.89 5.62 -13.65
C TRP A 105 -13.51 6.85 -12.96
N ALA A 106 -14.84 6.95 -12.93
CA ALA A 106 -15.54 8.02 -12.20
C ALA A 106 -15.21 7.96 -10.70
N PHE A 107 -15.29 6.76 -10.10
CA PHE A 107 -14.86 6.51 -8.72
C PHE A 107 -13.39 6.90 -8.49
N MET A 108 -12.47 6.45 -9.34
CA MET A 108 -11.05 6.79 -9.22
C MET A 108 -10.80 8.30 -9.34
N SER A 109 -11.54 8.99 -10.20
CA SER A 109 -11.42 10.44 -10.38
C SER A 109 -11.80 11.19 -9.11
N ALA A 110 -12.92 10.82 -8.47
CA ALA A 110 -13.34 11.40 -7.20
C ALA A 110 -12.32 11.14 -6.07
N VAL A 111 -11.77 9.93 -6.01
CA VAL A 111 -10.69 9.60 -5.05
C VAL A 111 -9.44 10.44 -5.30
N ALA A 112 -9.03 10.63 -6.56
CA ALA A 112 -7.85 11.42 -6.92
C ALA A 112 -7.98 12.90 -6.53
N GLU A 113 -9.18 13.48 -6.66
CA GLU A 113 -9.46 14.84 -6.19
C GLU A 113 -9.26 14.94 -4.67
N GLN A 114 -9.81 14.00 -3.90
CA GLN A 114 -9.66 13.99 -2.45
C GLN A 114 -8.21 13.74 -2.00
N CYS A 115 -7.45 12.93 -2.73
CA CYS A 115 -6.01 12.72 -2.47
C CYS A 115 -5.24 14.04 -2.48
N SER A 116 -5.60 14.94 -3.40
CA SER A 116 -4.96 16.25 -3.54
C SER A 116 -5.25 17.17 -2.35
N VAL A 117 -6.47 17.07 -1.79
CA VAL A 117 -6.89 17.82 -0.59
C VAL A 117 -6.18 17.30 0.66
N GLU A 118 -6.20 15.98 0.89
CA GLU A 118 -5.58 15.35 2.07
C GLU A 118 -4.05 15.28 2.00
N LYS A 119 -3.49 15.53 0.81
CA LYS A 119 -2.08 15.32 0.45
C LYS A 119 -1.63 13.91 0.84
N HIS A 120 -2.45 12.93 0.46
CA HIS A 120 -2.27 11.52 0.79
C HIS A 120 -2.72 10.68 -0.39
N HIS A 121 -1.86 9.79 -0.87
CA HIS A 121 -2.09 9.07 -2.13
C HIS A 121 -2.08 7.57 -1.86
N PRO A 122 -2.93 6.79 -2.55
CA PRO A 122 -2.95 5.35 -2.39
C PRO A 122 -1.88 4.70 -3.27
N GLU A 123 -1.61 3.45 -2.98
CA GLU A 123 -1.18 2.50 -3.99
C GLU A 123 -2.44 1.85 -4.59
N TRP A 124 -2.59 1.87 -5.91
CA TRP A 124 -3.74 1.21 -6.53
C TRP A 124 -3.42 0.55 -7.87
N THR A 125 -4.27 -0.39 -8.26
CA THR A 125 -4.30 -0.97 -9.60
C THR A 125 -5.72 -0.91 -10.14
N ASN A 126 -5.86 -0.70 -11.45
CA ASN A 126 -7.15 -0.76 -12.13
C ASN A 126 -7.07 -1.71 -13.31
N VAL A 127 -7.96 -2.70 -13.32
CA VAL A 127 -8.13 -3.67 -14.40
C VAL A 127 -9.59 -3.64 -14.84
N TYR A 128 -9.87 -2.91 -15.92
CA TYR A 128 -11.22 -2.68 -16.44
C TYR A 128 -12.16 -2.13 -15.35
N ASN A 129 -13.10 -2.95 -14.86
CA ASN A 129 -14.10 -2.57 -13.88
C ASN A 129 -13.71 -2.90 -12.43
N ARG A 130 -12.48 -3.36 -12.20
CA ARG A 130 -11.94 -3.67 -10.87
C ARG A 130 -10.88 -2.65 -10.47
N VAL A 131 -10.96 -2.16 -9.23
CA VAL A 131 -9.98 -1.23 -8.66
C VAL A 131 -9.53 -1.80 -7.31
N SER A 132 -8.26 -2.16 -7.20
CA SER A 132 -7.66 -2.58 -5.93
C SER A 132 -6.91 -1.40 -5.35
N ILE A 133 -7.19 -1.04 -4.10
CA ILE A 133 -6.61 0.12 -3.41
C ILE A 133 -5.96 -0.35 -2.12
N THR A 134 -4.77 0.16 -1.84
CA THR A 134 -4.05 0.04 -0.57
C THR A 134 -3.75 1.44 -0.03
N TRP A 135 -4.10 1.66 1.22
CA TRP A 135 -3.74 2.87 1.97
C TRP A 135 -2.71 2.53 3.04
N THR A 136 -1.59 3.24 2.99
CA THR A 136 -0.53 3.21 4.00
C THR A 136 0.18 4.56 4.03
N THR A 137 0.74 4.94 5.18
CA THR A 137 1.57 6.13 5.29
C THR A 137 3.03 5.75 5.11
N HIS A 138 3.68 6.31 4.09
CA HIS A 138 5.09 6.01 3.80
C HIS A 138 6.07 6.70 4.77
N ARG A 139 5.71 7.87 5.31
CA ARG A 139 6.57 8.68 6.20
C ARG A 139 5.75 9.50 7.21
N PRO A 140 5.99 9.31 8.53
CA PRO A 140 6.62 8.14 9.13
C PRO A 140 5.91 6.85 8.70
N ARG A 141 6.63 5.74 8.64
CA ARG A 141 6.10 4.51 8.04
C ARG A 141 5.05 3.87 8.96
N GLY A 142 3.89 3.49 8.43
CA GLY A 142 2.85 2.74 9.16
C GLY A 142 1.43 3.20 8.83
N LEU A 143 0.44 2.63 9.50
CA LEU A 143 -0.96 3.00 9.37
C LEU A 143 -1.24 4.32 10.12
N SER A 144 -1.94 5.26 9.50
CA SER A 144 -2.34 6.51 10.13
C SER A 144 -3.83 6.81 9.98
N LEU A 145 -4.32 7.81 10.71
CA LEU A 145 -5.70 8.31 10.57
C LEU A 145 -6.04 8.79 9.15
N LYS A 146 -5.04 9.22 8.36
CA LYS A 146 -5.28 9.60 6.95
C LYS A 146 -5.66 8.40 6.10
N ASP A 147 -5.03 7.25 6.36
CA ASP A 147 -5.37 5.99 5.68
C ASP A 147 -6.82 5.60 5.96
N LEU A 148 -7.25 5.68 7.22
CA LEU A 148 -8.61 5.34 7.64
C LEU A 148 -9.65 6.33 7.09
N ARG A 149 -9.35 7.63 7.08
CA ARG A 149 -10.21 8.64 6.46
C ARG A 149 -10.39 8.42 4.97
N MET A 150 -9.28 8.19 4.26
CA MET A 150 -9.34 7.95 2.82
C MET A 150 -10.04 6.63 2.47
N ALA A 151 -9.89 5.60 3.31
CA ALA A 151 -10.64 4.36 3.16
C ALA A 151 -12.16 4.57 3.27
N ARG A 152 -12.62 5.32 4.28
CA ARG A 152 -14.05 5.68 4.42
C ARG A 152 -14.55 6.49 3.23
N PHE A 153 -13.78 7.48 2.79
CA PHE A 153 -14.13 8.26 1.60
C PHE A 153 -14.27 7.36 0.36
N CYS A 154 -13.38 6.38 0.18
CA CYS A 154 -13.51 5.42 -0.90
C CYS A 154 -14.82 4.62 -0.80
N ASP A 155 -15.24 4.22 0.39
CA ASP A 155 -16.50 3.48 0.58
C ASP A 155 -17.73 4.32 0.24
N GLU A 156 -17.72 5.61 0.59
CA GLU A 156 -18.76 6.57 0.22
C GLU A 156 -18.82 6.76 -1.31
N GLN A 157 -17.67 7.00 -1.96
CA GLN A 157 -17.61 7.17 -3.41
C GLN A 157 -17.98 5.89 -4.17
N ALA A 158 -17.58 4.73 -3.66
CA ALA A 158 -17.94 3.45 -4.26
C ALA A 158 -19.47 3.25 -4.25
N SER A 159 -20.14 3.58 -3.15
CA SER A 159 -21.60 3.55 -3.05
C SER A 159 -22.26 4.51 -4.06
N LEU A 160 -21.80 5.76 -4.12
CA LEU A 160 -22.31 6.78 -5.07
C LEU A 160 -22.11 6.37 -6.53
N HIS A 161 -21.04 5.64 -6.84
CA HIS A 161 -20.74 5.16 -8.18
C HIS A 161 -21.26 3.75 -8.47
N GLU A 162 -22.20 3.26 -7.65
CA GLU A 162 -22.92 2.00 -7.84
C GLU A 162 -21.95 0.80 -7.89
N GLU A 163 -21.11 0.67 -6.86
CA GLU A 163 -20.30 -0.53 -6.64
C GLU A 163 -21.18 -1.79 -6.67
N ILE A 164 -20.68 -2.82 -7.36
CA ILE A 164 -21.23 -4.17 -7.30
C ILE A 164 -20.56 -4.90 -6.14
N VAL A 165 -21.28 -5.00 -5.03
CA VAL A 165 -20.85 -5.81 -3.89
C VAL A 165 -21.08 -7.28 -4.27
N VAL A 166 -20.00 -7.97 -4.62
CA VAL A 166 -20.07 -9.40 -4.92
C VAL A 166 -20.01 -10.16 -3.58
N PRO A 167 -21.04 -10.93 -3.21
CA PRO A 167 -20.98 -11.75 -2.01
C PRO A 167 -19.85 -12.78 -2.16
N PRO A 168 -19.21 -13.21 -1.04
CA PRO A 168 -18.22 -14.26 -1.09
C PRO A 168 -18.80 -15.50 -1.80
N PRO A 169 -17.98 -16.21 -2.59
CA PRO A 169 -18.47 -17.24 -3.51
C PRO A 169 -19.19 -18.42 -2.81
N PHE A 170 -19.06 -18.60 -1.49
CA PHE A 170 -19.85 -19.52 -0.70
C PHE A 170 -20.04 -18.99 0.73
N PRO A 171 -21.19 -19.21 1.39
CA PRO A 171 -21.26 -19.07 2.84
C PRO A 171 -20.29 -20.08 3.46
N GLU A 172 -19.37 -19.58 4.28
CA GLU A 172 -18.48 -20.41 5.09
C GLU A 172 -19.37 -21.36 5.91
N GLN A 173 -19.37 -22.65 5.53
CA GLN A 173 -20.14 -23.66 6.25
C GLN A 173 -19.53 -23.76 7.64
N SER A 174 -20.23 -23.19 8.62
CA SER A 174 -19.97 -23.37 10.04
C SER A 174 -19.96 -24.86 10.35
N GLN A 175 -18.78 -25.39 10.67
CA GLN A 175 -18.61 -26.66 11.39
C GLN A 175 -18.53 -26.39 12.89
#